data_AF-A0A950J430-F1
#
_entry.id   AF-A0A950J430-F1
#
_cell.length_a   1.000
_cell.length_b   1.000
_cell.length_c   1.000
_cell.angle_alpha   90.00
_cell.angle_beta   90.00
_cell.angle_gamma   90.00
#
_symmetry.space_group_name_H-M   'P 1'
#
loop_
_entity.id
_entity.type
_entity.pdbx_description
1 polymer ?
#
loop_
_entity_poly.entity_id
_entity_poly.type
_entity_poly.pdbx_seq_one_letter_code
_entity_poly.pdbx_strand_id
1 'polypeptide(L)'
;MTVRKRVRVRLMEPTCPEPSVWTILTRGARLFEVRGTLNTAAFVLQKADALVLARMPFDEVTSGEEELSRLEEDVLARLLQSLASTLSPVCGDTTVITGLRDPVIDLVTFFEILVEEPAALRLGVGLTRDTIDSPAPLIRAEQLLDISVGLNAESASSAIDAATLSSLRPGTLLSFGVPVEGRDSLMLDGKPLAFGSCGQQGDRRAFSVTKRASPAL
;
A
#
# COMPACT_ATOMS: atom_id res chain seq x y z
N MET A 1 26.30 -1.62 -12.21
CA MET A 1 26.72 -0.95 -10.95
C MET A 1 25.57 -0.05 -10.50
N THR A 2 24.79 -0.46 -9.50
CA THR A 2 23.70 0.36 -8.98
C THR A 2 24.31 1.44 -8.08
N VAL A 3 24.34 2.68 -8.55
CA VAL A 3 24.79 3.83 -7.75
C VAL A 3 23.77 4.00 -6.62
N ARG A 4 24.15 3.67 -5.38
CA ARG A 4 23.33 3.99 -4.21
C ARG A 4 23.33 5.52 -4.03
N LYS A 5 22.24 6.19 -4.44
CA LYS A 5 22.02 7.60 -4.09
C LYS A 5 21.88 7.69 -2.56
N ARG A 6 22.64 8.59 -1.93
CA ARG A 6 22.49 8.87 -0.50
C ARG A 6 21.19 9.63 -0.30
N VAL A 7 20.42 9.21 0.70
CA VAL A 7 19.21 9.93 1.14
C VAL A 7 19.59 10.64 2.43
N ARG A 8 19.39 11.96 2.47
CA ARG A 8 19.55 12.75 3.69
C ARG A 8 18.18 13.06 4.25
N VAL A 9 17.95 12.67 5.50
CA VAL A 9 16.69 12.90 6.19
C VAL A 9 16.92 13.62 7.50
N ARG A 10 15.99 14.49 7.87
CA ARG A 10 15.91 15.14 9.16
C ARG A 10 14.53 14.90 9.77
N LEU A 11 14.52 14.38 10.98
CA LEU A 11 13.30 14.19 11.76
C LEU A 11 13.02 15.47 12.55
N MET A 12 11.81 16.00 12.41
CA MET A 12 11.30 17.07 13.25
C MET A 12 10.76 16.50 14.55
N GLU A 13 10.82 17.28 15.63
CA GLU A 13 10.35 16.85 16.94
C GLU A 13 8.85 16.47 16.91
N PRO A 14 8.45 15.34 17.50
CA PRO A 14 7.04 14.98 17.62
C PRO A 14 6.27 15.98 18.48
N THR A 15 5.09 16.35 18.01
CA THR A 15 4.19 17.28 18.70
C THR A 15 2.81 16.65 18.84
N CYS A 16 2.00 17.18 19.76
CA CYS A 16 0.57 16.85 19.86
C CYS A 16 -0.23 18.08 19.39
N PRO A 17 -0.57 18.20 18.10
CA PRO A 17 -1.22 19.38 17.58
C PRO A 17 -2.62 19.54 18.17
N GLU A 18 -3.03 20.78 18.42
CA GLU A 18 -4.43 21.09 18.71
C GLU A 18 -5.32 20.79 17.49
N PRO A 19 -6.63 20.54 17.66
CA PRO A 19 -7.54 20.21 16.55
C PRO A 19 -7.55 21.23 15.40
N SER A 20 -7.37 22.52 15.73
CA SER A 20 -7.25 23.61 14.76
C SER A 20 -6.00 23.48 13.89
N VAL A 21 -4.86 23.10 14.49
CA VAL A 21 -3.59 22.87 13.80
C VAL A 21 -3.68 21.62 12.93
N TRP A 22 -4.30 20.55 13.43
CA TRP A 22 -4.56 19.35 12.64
C TRP A 22 -5.36 19.65 11.38
N THR A 23 -6.42 20.45 11.50
CA THR A 23 -7.24 20.88 10.37
C THR A 23 -6.43 21.66 9.33
N ILE A 24 -5.40 22.39 9.75
CA ILE A 24 -4.50 23.11 8.84
C ILE A 24 -3.53 22.13 8.19
N LEU A 25 -2.91 21.23 8.95
CA LEU A 25 -1.94 20.24 8.45
C LEU A 25 -2.55 19.30 7.42
N THR A 26 -3.80 18.89 7.59
CA THR A 26 -4.50 17.97 6.69
C THR A 26 -5.22 18.67 5.55
N ARG A 27 -5.33 20.01 5.57
CA ARG A 27 -6.04 20.76 4.52
C ARG A 27 -5.36 20.57 3.17
N GLY A 28 -6.05 19.91 2.25
CA GLY A 28 -5.54 19.63 0.91
C GLY A 28 -4.44 18.57 0.86
N ALA A 29 -4.12 17.94 2.00
CA ALA A 29 -3.17 16.84 2.06
C ALA A 29 -3.83 15.54 1.58
N ARG A 30 -3.02 14.66 1.00
CA ARG A 30 -3.34 13.25 0.77
C ARG A 30 -2.96 12.47 2.02
N LEU A 31 -3.90 11.68 2.53
CA LEU A 31 -3.74 10.87 3.73
C LEU A 31 -3.68 9.40 3.33
N PHE A 32 -2.66 8.70 3.82
CA PHE A 32 -2.49 7.26 3.62
C PHE A 32 -2.45 6.56 4.96
N GLU A 33 -3.50 5.82 5.28
CA GLU A 33 -3.60 5.08 6.53
C GLU A 33 -2.58 3.93 6.56
N VAL A 34 -1.91 3.78 7.69
CA VAL A 34 -1.03 2.65 7.99
C VAL A 34 -1.60 1.95 9.21
N ARG A 35 -2.21 0.78 9.01
CA ARG A 35 -2.70 -0.04 10.11
C ARG A 35 -1.56 -0.86 10.68
N GLY A 36 -1.26 -0.61 11.95
CA GLY A 36 -0.39 -1.43 12.75
C GLY A 36 -1.16 -2.34 13.71
N THR A 37 -0.50 -3.37 14.23
CA THR A 37 -1.06 -4.22 15.30
C THR A 37 -1.11 -3.53 16.66
N LEU A 38 -0.29 -2.51 16.89
CA LEU A 38 -0.24 -1.75 18.14
C LEU A 38 -0.93 -0.39 18.05
N ASN A 39 -0.77 0.28 16.91
CA ASN A 39 -1.24 1.64 16.67
C ASN A 39 -1.54 1.85 15.18
N THR A 40 -2.43 2.79 14.88
CA THR A 40 -2.64 3.25 13.50
C THR A 40 -1.83 4.52 13.27
N ALA A 41 -1.23 4.63 12.11
CA ALA A 41 -0.56 5.84 11.66
C ALA A 41 -1.20 6.34 10.36
N ALA A 42 -0.83 7.55 9.95
CA ALA A 42 -1.14 8.06 8.64
C ALA A 42 0.05 8.82 8.08
N PHE A 43 0.40 8.56 6.82
CA PHE A 43 1.24 9.50 6.08
C PHE A 43 0.39 10.68 5.63
N VAL A 44 0.88 11.88 5.92
CA VAL A 44 0.25 13.16 5.58
C VAL A 44 1.14 13.84 4.55
N LEU A 45 0.68 13.91 3.31
CA LEU A 45 1.45 14.47 2.20
C LEU A 45 0.71 15.63 1.55
N GLN A 46 1.36 16.79 1.48
CA GLN A 46 0.86 17.87 0.64
C GLN A 46 0.95 17.47 -0.84
N LYS A 47 0.10 18.05 -1.69
CA LYS A 47 0.06 17.71 -3.13
C LYS A 47 1.44 17.81 -3.80
N ALA A 48 2.18 18.87 -3.49
CA ALA A 48 3.52 19.08 -4.02
C ALA A 48 4.52 18.02 -3.57
N ASP A 49 4.52 17.66 -2.29
CA ASP A 49 5.40 16.62 -1.75
C ASP A 49 5.04 15.22 -2.29
N ALA A 50 3.73 14.94 -2.47
CA ALA A 50 3.26 13.69 -3.06
C ALA A 50 3.73 13.52 -4.51
N LEU A 51 3.69 14.60 -5.30
CA LEU A 51 4.17 14.63 -6.68
C LEU A 51 5.67 14.37 -6.76
N VAL A 52 6.44 15.09 -5.94
CA VAL A 52 7.89 14.91 -5.85
C VAL A 52 8.23 13.47 -5.47
N LEU A 53 7.53 12.91 -4.47
CA LEU A 53 7.77 11.55 -4.00
C LEU A 53 7.43 10.51 -5.06
N ALA A 54 6.32 10.69 -5.79
CA ALA A 54 5.90 9.79 -6.86
C ALA A 54 6.85 9.79 -8.07
N ARG A 55 7.42 10.96 -8.41
CA ARG A 55 8.32 11.14 -9.55
C ARG A 55 9.80 10.84 -9.25
N MET A 56 10.19 10.84 -7.97
CA MET A 56 11.57 10.60 -7.54
C MET A 56 12.20 9.31 -8.09
N PRO A 57 11.52 8.15 -8.18
CA PRO A 57 12.09 6.93 -8.75
C PRO A 57 12.48 7.04 -10.23
N PHE A 58 11.91 8.02 -10.95
CA PHE A 58 12.14 8.27 -12.37
C PHE A 58 13.14 9.41 -12.62
N ASP A 59 13.75 9.96 -11.57
CA ASP A 59 14.60 11.16 -11.63
C ASP A 59 13.88 12.42 -12.17
N GLU A 60 12.53 12.45 -12.11
CA GLU A 60 11.68 13.55 -12.57
C GLU A 60 11.26 14.48 -11.41
N VAL A 61 12.23 14.93 -10.61
CA VAL A 61 11.99 15.76 -9.42
C VAL A 61 11.53 17.16 -9.82
N THR A 62 10.21 17.30 -10.00
CA THR A 62 9.53 18.54 -10.32
C THR A 62 8.52 18.84 -9.22
N SER A 63 8.53 20.09 -8.75
CA SER A 63 7.53 20.58 -7.80
C SER A 63 6.35 21.18 -8.56
N GLY A 64 5.15 20.99 -8.04
CA GLY A 64 3.92 21.49 -8.64
C GLY A 64 2.70 21.05 -7.85
N GLU A 65 1.54 21.59 -8.20
CA GLU A 65 0.25 21.24 -7.58
C GLU A 65 -0.65 20.44 -8.53
N GLU A 66 -0.05 19.87 -9.59
CA GLU A 66 -0.72 18.99 -10.55
C GLU A 66 -1.32 17.77 -9.84
N GLU A 67 -2.43 17.26 -10.39
CA GLU A 67 -2.97 15.99 -9.93
C GLU A 67 -2.07 14.84 -10.38
N LEU A 68 -1.86 13.87 -9.49
CA LEU A 68 -1.15 12.64 -9.81
C LEU A 68 -1.93 11.87 -10.89
N SER A 69 -1.22 11.43 -11.92
CA SER A 69 -1.71 10.40 -12.84
C SER A 69 -1.89 9.07 -12.10
N ARG A 70 -2.68 8.15 -12.68
CA ARG A 70 -2.91 6.81 -12.09
C ARG A 70 -1.61 6.05 -11.83
N LEU A 71 -0.62 6.19 -12.71
CA LEU A 71 0.69 5.55 -12.55
C LEU A 71 1.44 6.15 -11.35
N GLU A 72 1.43 7.48 -11.20
CA GLU A 72 2.05 8.16 -10.07
C GLU A 72 1.36 7.80 -8.74
N GLU A 73 0.03 7.64 -8.73
CA GLU A 73 -0.71 7.15 -7.57
C GLU A 73 -0.29 5.73 -7.17
N ASP A 74 -0.15 4.81 -8.14
CA ASP A 74 0.32 3.44 -7.89
C ASP A 74 1.78 3.40 -7.39
N VAL A 75 2.64 4.24 -7.96
CA VAL A 75 4.05 4.36 -7.52
C VAL A 75 4.11 4.91 -6.10
N LEU A 76 3.38 5.97 -5.81
CA LEU A 76 3.31 6.57 -4.48
C LEU A 76 2.80 5.56 -3.45
N ALA A 77 1.73 4.83 -3.76
CA ALA A 77 1.19 3.77 -2.91
C ALA A 77 2.25 2.70 -2.56
N ARG A 78 3.01 2.22 -3.56
CA ARG A 78 4.08 1.23 -3.35
C ARG A 78 5.24 1.78 -2.53
N LEU A 79 5.62 3.04 -2.73
CA LEU A 79 6.66 3.70 -1.95
C LEU A 79 6.25 3.82 -0.49
N LEU A 80 5.04 4.31 -0.22
CA LEU A 80 4.50 4.44 1.14
C LEU A 80 4.33 3.07 1.80
N GLN A 81 3.92 2.04 1.06
CA GLN A 81 3.89 0.66 1.56
C GLN A 81 5.27 0.16 1.99
N SER A 82 6.33 0.54 1.27
CA SER A 82 7.70 0.19 1.65
C SER A 82 8.14 0.96 2.90
N LEU A 83 7.77 2.23 3.02
CA LEU A 83 8.07 3.09 4.16
C LEU A 83 7.28 2.71 5.42
N ALA A 84 6.07 2.15 5.30
CA ALA A 84 5.28 1.75 6.45
C ALA A 84 6.01 0.81 7.40
N SER A 85 6.86 -0.07 6.87
CA SER A 85 7.70 -0.98 7.66
C SER A 85 8.63 -0.25 8.63
N THR A 86 9.01 1.00 8.35
CA THR A 86 9.85 1.81 9.25
C THR A 86 9.08 2.32 10.46
N LEU A 87 7.75 2.29 10.42
CA LEU A 87 6.89 2.62 11.55
C LEU A 87 6.66 1.42 12.48
N SER A 88 7.17 0.23 12.14
CA SER A 88 7.00 -0.97 12.98
C SER A 88 7.42 -0.83 14.45
N PRO A 89 8.46 -0.04 14.83
CA PRO A 89 8.80 0.14 16.24
C PRO A 89 7.69 0.81 17.08
N VAL A 90 6.78 1.55 16.43
CA VAL A 90 5.67 2.28 17.10
C VAL A 90 4.29 1.71 16.74
N CYS A 91 4.16 1.07 15.58
CA CYS A 91 2.89 0.54 15.08
C CYS A 91 2.79 -1.00 15.14
N GLY A 92 3.89 -1.73 15.34
CA GLY A 92 3.91 -3.19 15.20
C GLY A 92 3.91 -3.63 13.72
N ASP A 93 3.26 -4.76 13.39
CA ASP A 93 3.19 -5.22 11.99
C ASP A 93 2.28 -4.30 11.19
N THR A 94 2.82 -3.67 10.14
CA THR A 94 2.16 -2.59 9.41
C THR A 94 1.64 -3.00 8.03
N THR A 95 0.44 -2.53 7.66
CA THR A 95 -0.12 -2.59 6.30
C THR A 95 -0.64 -1.21 5.88
N VAL A 96 -0.36 -0.76 4.66
CA VAL A 96 -0.87 0.52 4.15
C VAL A 96 -2.21 0.30 3.47
N ILE A 97 -3.18 1.15 3.81
CA ILE A 97 -4.48 1.20 3.17
C ILE A 97 -4.51 2.40 2.24
N THR A 98 -4.71 2.13 0.95
CA THR A 98 -4.82 3.13 -0.10
C THR A 98 -6.28 3.42 -0.42
N GLY A 99 -6.56 4.60 -0.98
CA GLY A 99 -7.90 4.93 -1.51
C GLY A 99 -8.94 5.41 -0.48
N LEU A 100 -8.55 5.65 0.76
CA LEU A 100 -9.42 6.30 1.75
C LEU A 100 -9.55 7.78 1.43
N ARG A 101 -10.75 8.22 1.06
CA ARG A 101 -11.03 9.64 0.78
C ARG A 101 -11.08 10.49 2.04
N ASP A 102 -11.44 9.91 3.17
CA ASP A 102 -11.52 10.55 4.48
C ASP A 102 -11.18 9.52 5.56
N PRO A 103 -9.90 9.29 5.88
CA PRO A 103 -9.55 8.44 7.00
C PRO A 103 -10.06 9.10 8.29
N VAL A 104 -11.07 8.49 8.92
CA VAL A 104 -11.54 8.86 10.27
C VAL A 104 -10.54 8.31 11.27
N ILE A 105 -9.36 8.91 11.31
CA ILE A 105 -8.27 8.53 12.21
C ILE A 105 -8.08 9.68 13.20
N ASP A 106 -8.27 9.38 14.49
CA ASP A 106 -7.99 10.32 15.58
C ASP A 106 -6.48 10.36 15.83
N LEU A 107 -5.77 11.14 15.02
CA LEU A 107 -4.33 11.33 15.10
C LEU A 107 -4.01 12.28 16.26
N VAL A 108 -3.20 11.82 17.21
CA VAL A 108 -2.87 12.58 18.44
C VAL A 108 -1.45 13.13 18.39
N THR A 109 -0.53 12.41 17.74
CA THR A 109 0.87 12.82 17.60
C THR A 109 1.19 13.08 16.14
N PHE A 110 1.96 14.13 15.86
CA PHE A 110 2.44 14.48 14.52
C PHE A 110 3.94 14.77 14.53
N PHE A 111 4.65 14.26 13.53
CA PHE A 111 6.03 14.64 13.25
C PHE A 111 6.26 14.71 11.74
N GLU A 112 7.25 15.47 11.32
CA GLU A 112 7.66 15.57 9.92
C GLU A 112 9.00 14.90 9.70
N ILE A 113 9.12 14.20 8.58
CA ILE A 113 10.38 13.73 8.03
C ILE A 113 10.68 14.64 6.84
N LEU A 114 11.71 15.47 6.97
CA LEU A 114 12.24 16.27 5.88
C LEU A 114 13.27 15.43 5.13
N VAL A 115 13.01 15.13 3.87
CA VAL A 115 14.04 14.61 2.96
C VAL A 115 14.73 15.82 2.34
N GLU A 116 16.05 15.91 2.53
CA GLU A 116 16.87 17.01 2.01
C GLU A 116 17.56 16.61 0.70
N GLU A 117 17.84 15.33 0.51
CA GLU A 117 18.44 14.74 -0.70
C GLU A 117 17.82 13.35 -0.94
N PRO A 118 17.52 12.93 -2.20
CA PRO A 118 17.81 13.63 -3.46
C PRO A 118 16.78 14.70 -3.85
N ALA A 119 15.68 14.82 -3.10
CA ALA A 119 14.63 15.80 -3.34
C ALA A 119 14.24 16.46 -2.02
N ALA A 120 13.98 17.77 -2.05
CA ALA A 120 13.44 18.51 -0.92
C ALA A 120 11.94 18.25 -0.82
N LEU A 121 11.53 17.34 0.08
CA LEU A 121 10.12 17.06 0.36
C LEU A 121 9.86 16.84 1.85
N ARG A 122 8.63 17.11 2.26
CA ARG A 122 8.14 16.84 3.61
C ARG A 122 7.19 15.64 3.60
N LEU A 123 7.46 14.68 4.48
CA LEU A 123 6.56 13.58 4.78
C LEU A 123 6.04 13.76 6.20
N GLY A 124 4.78 14.19 6.35
CA GLY A 124 4.12 14.20 7.64
C GLY A 124 3.75 12.77 8.06
N VAL A 125 3.86 12.49 9.34
CA VAL A 125 3.40 11.24 9.94
C VAL A 125 2.54 11.59 11.15
N GLY A 126 1.28 11.17 11.09
CA GLY A 126 0.39 11.16 12.24
C GLY A 126 0.36 9.80 12.90
N LEU A 127 0.24 9.75 14.22
CA LEU A 127 0.00 8.54 15.00
C LEU A 127 -1.29 8.69 15.80
N THR A 128 -2.09 7.63 15.88
CA THR A 128 -3.22 7.58 16.81
C THR A 128 -2.73 7.57 18.25
N ARG A 129 -3.65 7.85 19.18
CA ARG A 129 -3.43 7.46 20.58
C ARG A 129 -3.18 5.95 20.64
N ASP A 130 -2.36 5.53 21.60
CA ASP A 130 -2.20 4.12 21.97
C ASP A 130 -3.58 3.47 22.03
N THR A 131 -3.82 2.51 21.13
CA THR A 131 -4.98 1.63 21.25
C THR A 131 -4.70 0.68 22.41
N ILE A 132 -4.93 1.16 23.64
CA ILE A 132 -5.06 0.30 24.83
C ILE A 132 -6.30 -0.53 24.58
N ASP A 133 -6.15 -1.69 23.94
CA ASP A 133 -7.12 -2.80 23.79
C ASP A 133 -8.58 -2.39 24.03
N SER A 134 -9.06 -1.37 23.31
CA SER A 134 -10.47 -1.09 23.31
C SER A 134 -11.00 -2.10 22.31
N PRO A 135 -11.76 -3.13 22.75
CA PRO A 135 -12.19 -4.18 21.85
C PRO A 135 -12.83 -3.51 20.66
N ALA A 136 -12.25 -3.71 19.47
CA ALA A 136 -12.82 -3.22 18.24
C ALA A 136 -14.31 -3.62 18.27
N PRO A 137 -15.24 -2.71 17.95
CA PRO A 137 -16.66 -3.04 18.01
C PRO A 137 -16.87 -4.33 17.24
N LEU A 138 -17.39 -5.35 17.94
CA LEU A 138 -17.63 -6.66 17.37
C LEU A 138 -18.49 -6.48 16.12
N ILE A 139 -17.86 -6.60 14.95
CA ILE A 139 -18.57 -6.57 13.69
C ILE A 139 -19.41 -7.83 13.68
N ARG A 140 -20.73 -7.67 13.65
CA ARG A 140 -21.63 -8.81 13.62
C ARG A 140 -21.56 -9.45 12.25
N ALA A 141 -21.71 -10.77 12.18
CA ALA A 141 -21.63 -11.51 10.92
C ALA A 141 -22.59 -10.96 9.86
N GLU A 142 -23.75 -10.45 10.27
CA GLU A 142 -24.76 -9.86 9.38
C GLU A 142 -24.26 -8.57 8.72
N GLN A 143 -23.36 -7.82 9.37
CA GLN A 143 -22.77 -6.60 8.82
C GLN A 143 -21.68 -6.90 7.77
N LEU A 144 -21.17 -8.13 7.72
CA LEU A 144 -20.19 -8.57 6.74
C LEU A 144 -20.83 -9.13 5.47
N LEU A 145 -22.14 -9.46 5.49
CA LEU A 145 -22.82 -10.14 4.38
C LEU A 145 -22.85 -9.30 3.10
N ASP A 146 -22.90 -7.97 3.22
CA ASP A 146 -22.99 -7.04 2.09
C ASP A 146 -21.63 -6.46 1.66
N ILE A 147 -20.53 -6.91 2.28
CA ILE A 147 -19.20 -6.42 1.92
C ILE A 147 -18.75 -7.08 0.62
N SER A 148 -18.58 -6.25 -0.41
CA SER A 148 -18.00 -6.68 -1.67
C SER A 148 -16.48 -6.82 -1.51
N VAL A 149 -15.97 -8.01 -1.82
CA VAL A 149 -14.52 -8.28 -1.84
C VAL A 149 -14.05 -8.49 -3.27
N GLY A 150 -12.93 -7.83 -3.62
CA GLY A 150 -12.27 -8.03 -4.90
C GLY A 150 -11.47 -9.32 -4.88
N LEU A 151 -11.78 -10.25 -5.78
CA LEU A 151 -11.06 -11.50 -5.93
C LEU A 151 -10.32 -11.54 -7.26
N ASN A 152 -9.08 -11.99 -7.22
CA ASN A 152 -8.25 -12.16 -8.42
C ASN A 152 -7.99 -13.64 -8.66
N ALA A 153 -8.18 -14.11 -9.89
CA ALA A 153 -7.78 -15.45 -10.29
C ALA A 153 -6.38 -15.39 -10.92
N GLU A 154 -5.46 -16.22 -10.42
CA GLU A 154 -4.07 -16.27 -10.85
C GLU A 154 -3.76 -17.69 -11.33
N SER A 155 -3.41 -17.85 -12.61
CA SER A 155 -3.20 -19.19 -13.23
C SER A 155 -1.76 -19.69 -13.19
N ALA A 156 -0.79 -18.80 -13.01
CA ALA A 156 0.60 -19.16 -12.81
C ALA A 156 1.40 -17.95 -12.30
N SER A 157 2.30 -18.20 -11.37
CA SER A 157 3.28 -17.21 -10.92
C SER A 157 4.64 -17.85 -10.82
N SER A 158 5.66 -17.08 -11.17
CA SER A 158 7.06 -17.48 -11.05
C SER A 158 7.88 -16.23 -10.77
N ALA A 159 8.85 -16.37 -9.88
CA ALA A 159 9.83 -15.33 -9.66
C ALA A 159 10.79 -15.29 -10.86
N ILE A 160 10.99 -14.10 -11.42
CA ILE A 160 12.06 -13.83 -12.38
C ILE A 160 12.99 -12.79 -11.79
N ASP A 161 14.29 -12.92 -12.07
CA ASP A 161 15.25 -11.91 -11.66
C ASP A 161 15.10 -10.62 -12.48
N ALA A 162 15.64 -9.52 -11.94
CA ALA A 162 15.52 -8.20 -12.54
C ALA A 162 16.20 -8.10 -13.92
N ALA A 163 17.28 -8.85 -14.16
CA ALA A 163 17.98 -8.83 -15.44
C ALA A 163 17.12 -9.49 -16.52
N THR A 164 16.52 -10.65 -16.21
CA THR A 164 15.56 -11.36 -17.05
C THR A 164 14.38 -10.46 -17.39
N LEU A 165 13.77 -9.80 -16.39
CA LEU A 165 12.68 -8.84 -16.59
C LEU A 165 13.07 -7.69 -17.53
N SER A 166 14.27 -7.11 -17.36
CA SER A 166 14.74 -5.99 -18.19
C SER A 166 15.02 -6.38 -19.65
N SER A 167 15.19 -7.68 -19.91
CA SER A 167 15.52 -8.21 -21.24
C SER A 167 14.30 -8.63 -22.07
N LEU A 168 13.09 -8.57 -21.49
CA LEU A 168 11.86 -9.01 -22.16
C LEU A 168 11.54 -8.15 -23.37
N ARG A 169 11.13 -8.81 -24.46
CA ARG A 169 10.66 -8.17 -25.69
C ARG A 169 9.29 -8.73 -26.08
N PRO A 170 8.50 -8.02 -26.92
CA PRO A 170 7.30 -8.59 -27.49
C PRO A 170 7.61 -9.96 -28.15
N GLY A 171 6.88 -10.99 -27.75
CA GLY A 171 7.09 -12.38 -28.20
C GLY A 171 8.05 -13.21 -27.35
N THR A 172 8.67 -12.67 -26.30
CA THR A 172 9.44 -13.47 -25.34
C THR A 172 8.53 -14.47 -24.63
N LEU A 173 8.91 -15.75 -24.66
CA LEU A 173 8.22 -16.82 -23.95
C LEU A 173 8.81 -17.00 -22.55
N LEU A 174 7.96 -16.93 -21.52
CA LEU A 174 8.32 -17.19 -20.13
C LEU A 174 7.81 -18.57 -19.72
N SER A 175 8.71 -19.38 -19.15
CA SER A 175 8.33 -20.65 -18.53
C SER A 175 8.11 -20.42 -17.04
N PHE A 176 6.90 -20.70 -16.57
CA PHE A 176 6.53 -20.54 -15.16
C PHE A 176 6.81 -21.80 -14.32
N GLY A 177 7.28 -22.90 -14.95
CA GLY A 177 7.64 -24.14 -14.23
C GLY A 177 6.47 -24.83 -13.53
N VAL A 178 5.23 -24.34 -13.72
CA VAL A 178 4.02 -24.93 -13.15
C VAL A 178 3.37 -25.82 -14.22
N PRO A 179 2.98 -27.07 -13.89
CA PRO A 179 2.17 -27.89 -14.80
C PRO A 179 0.89 -27.13 -15.19
N VAL A 180 0.51 -27.20 -16.47
CA VAL A 180 -0.69 -26.54 -17.02
C VAL A 180 -1.97 -27.03 -16.32
N GLU A 181 -1.94 -28.21 -15.72
CA GLU A 181 -3.07 -28.79 -15.01
C GLU A 181 -3.04 -28.46 -13.51
N GLY A 182 -4.02 -27.65 -13.07
CA GLY A 182 -4.61 -27.78 -11.75
C GLY A 182 -4.01 -26.97 -10.59
N ARG A 183 -3.52 -25.74 -10.82
CA ARG A 183 -3.10 -24.86 -9.71
C ARG A 183 -3.41 -23.37 -9.89
N ASP A 184 -4.53 -23.05 -10.52
CA ASP A 184 -4.99 -21.68 -10.47
C ASP A 184 -5.46 -21.38 -9.04
N SER A 185 -5.14 -20.19 -8.54
CA SER A 185 -5.54 -19.75 -7.21
C SER A 185 -6.47 -18.55 -7.28
N LEU A 186 -7.50 -18.57 -6.45
CA LEU A 186 -8.35 -17.42 -6.18
C LEU A 186 -7.75 -16.68 -4.98
N MET A 187 -7.34 -15.44 -5.22
CA MET A 187 -6.57 -14.61 -4.31
C MET A 187 -7.42 -13.48 -3.76
N LEU A 188 -7.22 -13.18 -2.48
CA LEU A 188 -7.66 -11.96 -1.82
C LEU A 188 -6.43 -11.33 -1.17
N ASP A 189 -6.12 -10.09 -1.55
CA ASP A 189 -4.96 -9.34 -1.03
C ASP A 189 -3.64 -10.13 -1.04
N GLY A 190 -3.39 -10.87 -2.13
CA GLY A 190 -2.17 -11.67 -2.30
C GLY A 190 -2.13 -12.97 -1.49
N LYS A 191 -3.21 -13.32 -0.77
CA LYS A 191 -3.34 -14.59 -0.05
C LYS A 191 -4.28 -15.55 -0.79
N PRO A 192 -3.92 -16.83 -0.95
CA PRO A 192 -4.80 -17.81 -1.59
C PRO A 192 -6.00 -18.13 -0.68
N LEU A 193 -7.21 -17.95 -1.20
CA LEU A 193 -8.46 -18.38 -0.57
C LEU A 193 -8.91 -19.76 -1.05
N ALA A 194 -8.66 -20.06 -2.32
CA ALA A 194 -9.05 -21.30 -2.95
C ALA A 194 -8.13 -21.67 -4.12
N PHE A 195 -8.14 -22.94 -4.47
CA PHE A 195 -7.47 -23.50 -5.64
C PHE A 195 -8.50 -24.11 -6.58
N GLY A 196 -8.20 -24.07 -7.87
CA GLY A 196 -9.16 -24.39 -8.89
C GLY A 196 -8.61 -24.32 -10.30
N SER A 197 -9.51 -23.99 -11.22
CA SER A 197 -9.18 -23.82 -12.63
C SER A 197 -10.01 -22.69 -13.22
N CYS A 198 -9.32 -21.78 -13.93
CA CYS A 198 -9.94 -20.80 -14.80
C CYS A 198 -10.57 -21.51 -16.00
N GLY A 199 -11.73 -21.00 -16.42
CA GLY A 199 -12.45 -21.52 -17.57
C GLY A 199 -13.53 -20.57 -18.03
N GLN A 200 -14.55 -21.11 -18.67
CA GLN A 200 -15.66 -20.35 -19.22
C GLN A 200 -16.98 -21.02 -18.84
N GLN A 201 -17.97 -20.21 -18.47
CA GLN A 201 -19.35 -20.62 -18.24
C GLN A 201 -20.27 -19.74 -19.10
N GLY A 202 -20.83 -20.32 -20.15
CA GLY A 202 -21.53 -19.54 -21.19
C GLY A 202 -20.59 -18.53 -21.83
N ASP A 203 -20.96 -17.25 -21.83
CA ASP A 203 -20.14 -16.18 -22.40
C ASP A 203 -19.22 -15.48 -21.38
N ARG A 204 -19.13 -16.02 -20.15
CA ARG A 204 -18.37 -15.40 -19.06
C ARG A 204 -17.17 -16.24 -18.67
N ARG A 205 -16.06 -15.59 -18.38
CA ARG A 205 -14.92 -16.21 -17.69
C ARG A 205 -15.38 -16.65 -16.30
N ALA A 206 -15.00 -17.86 -15.91
CA ALA A 206 -15.40 -18.48 -14.66
C ALA A 206 -14.20 -19.14 -13.97
N PHE A 207 -14.32 -19.37 -12.67
CA PHE A 207 -13.32 -20.07 -11.88
C PHE A 207 -14.02 -21.20 -11.11
N SER A 208 -13.59 -22.43 -11.34
CA SER A 208 -14.13 -23.60 -10.63
C SER A 208 -13.30 -23.88 -9.40
N VAL A 209 -13.90 -23.82 -8.21
CA VAL A 209 -13.22 -24.09 -6.95
C VAL A 209 -13.19 -25.59 -6.68
N THR A 210 -11.99 -26.17 -6.61
CA THR A 210 -11.79 -27.60 -6.29
C THR A 210 -11.37 -27.82 -4.84
N LYS A 211 -10.63 -26.87 -4.27
CA LYS A 211 -10.14 -26.95 -2.88
C LYS A 211 -10.11 -25.57 -2.25
N ARG A 212 -10.60 -25.44 -1.01
CA ARG A 212 -10.41 -24.22 -0.21
C ARG A 212 -9.02 -24.22 0.43
N ALA A 213 -8.37 -23.05 0.48
CA ALA A 213 -7.19 -22.89 1.30
C ALA A 213 -7.60 -23.00 2.78
N SER A 214 -6.75 -23.61 3.61
CA SER A 214 -6.98 -23.60 5.05
C SER A 214 -6.93 -22.15 5.54
N PRO A 215 -7.86 -21.71 6.41
CA PRO A 215 -7.72 -20.41 7.05
C PRO A 215 -6.41 -20.43 7.84
N ALA A 216 -5.48 -19.55 7.49
CA ALA A 216 -4.36 -19.26 8.36
C ALA A 216 -4.95 -18.51 9.56
N LEU A 217 -5.05 -19.22 10.69
CA LEU A 217 -5.33 -18.63 11.99
C LEU A 217 -4.13 -17.81 12.43
#